data_AF-A0AAC9ER35-F1
#
_entry.id   AF-A0AAC9ER35-F1
#
_cell.length_a   1.000
_cell.length_b   1.000
_cell.length_c   1.000
_cell.angle_alpha   90.00
_cell.angle_beta   90.00
_cell.angle_gamma   90.00
#
_symmetry.space_group_name_H-M   'P 1'
#
loop_
_entity.id
_entity.type
_entity.pdbx_description
1 polymer ?
#
loop_
_entity_poly.entity_id
_entity_poly.type
_entity_poly.pdbx_seq_one_letter_code
_entity_poly.pdbx_strand_id
1 'polypeptide(L)'
;MKWLRIARGCSRLLYVVALGWLINRIFVTDWTTAFAGLVFVLNGALLVILDSAITARDTDHETSLSETLWRFLLLPWFWMM
;
A
#
# COMPACT_ATOMS: atom_id res chain seq x y z
N MET A 1 19.39 -0.89 6.87
CA MET A 1 18.07 -0.53 7.44
C MET A 1 17.48 0.77 6.87
N LYS A 2 18.24 1.87 6.68
CA LYS A 2 17.71 3.12 6.07
C LYS A 2 16.98 2.91 4.73
N TRP A 3 17.53 2.08 3.85
CA TRP A 3 16.95 1.81 2.53
C TRP A 3 15.55 1.18 2.58
N LEU A 4 15.28 0.27 3.51
CA LEU A 4 13.96 -0.36 3.71
C LEU A 4 12.91 0.66 4.19
N ARG A 5 13.29 1.56 5.11
CA ARG A 5 12.41 2.64 5.56
C ARG A 5 12.09 3.62 4.43
N ILE A 6 13.08 3.96 3.61
CA ILE A 6 12.87 4.80 2.42
C ILE A 6 11.97 4.09 1.40
N ALA A 7 12.22 2.81 1.13
CA ALA A 7 11.40 2.02 0.20
C ALA A 7 9.94 1.92 0.67
N ARG A 8 9.71 1.73 1.98
CA ARG A 8 8.36 1.79 2.56
C ARG A 8 7.73 3.17 2.42
N GLY A 9 8.48 4.24 2.67
CA GLY A 9 8.00 5.62 2.48
C GLY A 9 7.59 5.91 1.03
N CYS A 10 8.42 5.53 0.06
CA CYS A 10 8.11 5.66 -1.35
C CYS A 10 6.89 4.83 -1.75
N SER A 11 6.78 3.59 -1.25
CA SER A 11 5.63 2.71 -1.52
C SER A 11 4.33 3.29 -0.95
N ARG A 12 4.37 3.92 0.23
CA ARG A 12 3.23 4.64 0.81
C ARG A 12 2.77 5.80 -0.07
N LEU A 13 3.69 6.62 -0.56
CA LEU A 13 3.36 7.70 -1.49
C LEU A 13 2.75 7.16 -2.79
N LEU A 14 3.36 6.13 -3.37
CA LEU A 14 2.86 5.46 -4.57
C LEU A 14 1.46 4.86 -4.34
N TYR A 15 1.19 4.28 -3.18
CA TYR A 15 -0.12 3.73 -2.82
C TYR A 15 -1.20 4.81 -2.79
N VAL A 16 -0.92 5.99 -2.22
CA VAL A 16 -1.88 7.11 -2.19
C VAL A 16 -2.14 7.66 -3.59
N VAL A 17 -1.09 7.78 -4.41
CA VAL A 17 -1.24 8.21 -5.81
C VAL A 17 -2.05 7.17 -6.60
N ALA A 18 -1.77 5.88 -6.43
CA ALA A 18 -2.50 4.80 -7.08
C ALA A 18 -3.96 4.74 -6.61
N LEU A 19 -4.24 4.99 -5.31
CA LEU A 19 -5.60 5.08 -4.78
C LEU A 19 -6.37 6.25 -5.42
N GLY A 20 -5.76 7.45 -5.47
CA GLY A 20 -6.38 8.60 -6.11
C GLY A 20 -6.64 8.37 -7.60
N TRP A 21 -5.71 7.70 -8.27
CA TRP A 21 -5.88 7.32 -9.68
C TRP A 21 -6.99 6.28 -9.87
N LEU A 22 -7.08 5.27 -9.00
CA LEU A 22 -8.15 4.28 -9.01
C LEU A 22 -9.51 4.92 -8.78
N ILE A 23 -9.65 5.77 -7.75
CA ILE A 23 -10.88 6.52 -7.45
C ILE A 23 -11.30 7.35 -8.67
N ASN A 24 -10.36 8.08 -9.27
CA ASN A 24 -10.63 8.86 -10.48
C ASN A 24 -11.16 7.98 -11.63
N ARG A 25 -10.52 6.82 -11.87
CA ARG A 25 -10.91 5.88 -12.94
C ARG A 25 -12.23 5.18 -12.69
N ILE A 26 -12.59 4.89 -11.44
CA ILE A 26 -13.88 4.28 -11.07
C ILE A 26 -15.07 5.10 -11.59
N PHE A 27 -14.97 6.43 -11.58
CA PHE A 27 -16.05 7.29 -12.09
C PHE A 27 -16.06 7.46 -13.62
N VAL A 28 -14.97 7.10 -14.29
CA VAL A 28 -14.81 7.27 -15.75
C VAL A 28 -15.12 5.96 -16.51
N THR A 29 -15.16 4.81 -15.82
CA THR A 29 -15.60 3.50 -16.33
C THR A 29 -14.96 3.09 -17.67
N ASP A 30 -13.63 3.04 -17.71
CA ASP A 30 -12.85 2.55 -18.86
C ASP A 30 -12.13 1.22 -18.54
N TRP A 31 -11.68 0.52 -19.59
CA TRP A 31 -10.79 -0.66 -19.48
C TRP A 31 -9.51 -0.39 -18.66
N THR A 32 -9.12 0.88 -18.55
CA THR A 32 -7.99 1.34 -17.74
C THR A 32 -8.24 1.25 -16.23
N THR A 33 -9.49 1.07 -15.79
CA THR A 33 -9.87 0.87 -14.38
C THR A 33 -9.31 -0.44 -13.84
N ALA A 34 -9.35 -1.51 -14.63
CA ALA A 34 -8.75 -2.80 -14.26
C ALA A 34 -7.22 -2.69 -14.11
N PHE A 35 -6.57 -1.91 -14.98
CA PHE A 35 -5.13 -1.66 -14.90
C PHE A 35 -4.76 -0.81 -13.67
N ALA A 36 -5.51 0.25 -13.39
CA ALA A 36 -5.34 1.05 -12.18
C ALA A 36 -5.57 0.22 -10.91
N GLY A 37 -6.58 -0.66 -10.94
CA GLY A 37 -6.83 -1.64 -9.89
C GLY A 37 -5.63 -2.55 -9.69
N LEU A 38 -5.09 -3.14 -10.76
CA LEU A 38 -3.93 -4.03 -10.70
C LEU A 38 -2.67 -3.34 -10.17
N VAL A 39 -2.39 -2.11 -10.60
CA VAL A 39 -1.28 -1.31 -10.07
C VAL A 39 -1.46 -1.04 -8.58
N PHE A 40 -2.70 -0.76 -8.15
CA PHE A 40 -3.04 -0.57 -6.74
C PHE A 40 -2.89 -1.86 -5.92
N VAL A 41 -3.32 -3.02 -6.45
CA VAL A 41 -3.10 -4.36 -5.85
C VAL A 41 -1.62 -4.58 -5.58
N LEU A 42 -0.79 -4.42 -6.61
CA LEU A 42 0.62 -4.74 -6.56
C LEU A 42 1.35 -3.80 -5.60
N ASN A 43 0.97 -2.53 -5.55
CA ASN A 43 1.50 -1.59 -4.57
C ASN A 43 1.13 -1.97 -3.14
N GLY A 44 -0.13 -2.35 -2.89
CA GLY A 44 -0.58 -2.82 -1.58
C GLY A 44 0.16 -4.07 -1.12
N ALA A 45 0.31 -5.05 -2.01
CA ALA A 45 1.05 -6.29 -1.74
C ALA A 45 2.54 -6.03 -1.44
N LEU A 46 3.18 -5.16 -2.23
CA LEU A 46 4.57 -4.76 -1.99
C LEU A 46 4.75 -4.10 -0.62
N LEU A 47 3.79 -3.27 -0.21
CA LEU A 47 3.78 -2.62 1.09
C LEU A 47 3.70 -3.63 2.24
N VAL A 48 2.85 -4.65 2.12
CA VAL A 48 2.72 -5.73 3.11
C VAL A 48 4.01 -6.55 3.20
N ILE A 49 4.64 -6.86 2.06
CA ILE A 49 5.92 -7.59 2.03
C ILE A 49 7.03 -6.77 2.69
N LEU A 50 7.11 -5.47 2.39
CA LEU A 50 8.09 -4.56 3.00
C LEU A 50 7.88 -4.44 4.52
N ASP A 51 6.63 -4.34 4.96
CA ASP A 51 6.29 -4.27 6.39
C ASP A 51 6.70 -5.55 7.11
N SER A 52 6.34 -6.72 6.55
CA SER A 52 6.71 -8.03 7.09
C SER A 52 8.23 -8.24 7.13
N ALA A 53 8.95 -7.79 6.11
CA ALA A 53 10.41 -7.88 6.06
C ALA A 53 11.11 -6.96 7.07
N ILE A 54 10.50 -5.81 7.41
CA ILE A 54 10.99 -4.91 8.45
C ILE A 54 10.73 -5.53 9.82
N THR A 55 9.51 -6.00 10.09
CA THR A 55 9.16 -6.66 11.36
C THR A 55 10.00 -7.91 11.62
N ALA A 56 10.27 -8.72 10.60
CA ALA A 56 11.10 -9.92 10.74
C ALA A 56 12.58 -9.61 11.04
N ARG A 57 13.06 -8.41 10.68
CA ARG A 57 14.47 -7.99 10.90
C ARG A 57 14.67 -7.10 12.13
N ASP A 58 13.61 -6.49 12.62
CA ASP A 58 13.65 -5.51 13.70
C ASP A 58 12.61 -5.94 14.74
N THR A 59 13.01 -6.81 15.67
CA THR A 59 12.14 -7.35 16.74
C THR A 59 11.66 -6.28 17.72
N ASP A 60 12.24 -5.08 17.66
CA ASP A 60 11.93 -3.92 18.50
C ASP A 60 11.20 -2.81 17.71
N HIS A 61 10.64 -3.14 16.53
CA HIS A 61 9.81 -2.19 15.79
C HIS A 61 8.51 -1.95 16.55
N GLU A 62 8.53 -0.93 17.42
CA GLU A 62 7.32 -0.39 18.03
C GLU A 62 6.32 -0.05 16.94
N THR A 63 5.15 -0.66 17.03
CA THR A 63 4.03 -0.44 16.10
C THR A 63 3.57 1.00 16.24
N SER A 64 4.10 1.88 15.39
CA SER A 64 3.71 3.28 15.34
C SER A 64 2.25 3.40 14.90
N LEU A 65 1.50 4.34 15.46
CA LEU A 65 0.14 4.73 15.01
C LEU A 65 0.03 4.88 13.49
N SER A 66 1.11 5.31 12.84
CA SER A 66 1.21 5.35 11.37
C SER A 66 1.01 3.97 10.74
N GLU A 67 1.68 2.92 11.20
CA GLU A 67 1.50 1.55 10.67
C GLU A 67 0.09 1.04 10.83
N THR A 68 -0.51 1.27 12.00
CA THR A 68 -1.90 0.87 12.25
C THR A 68 -2.85 1.53 11.26
N LEU A 69 -2.70 2.85 11.04
CA LEU A 69 -3.47 3.57 10.02
C LEU A 69 -3.25 3.00 8.61
N TRP A 70 -2.03 2.64 8.25
CA TRP A 70 -1.73 2.05 6.95
C TRP A 70 -2.32 0.65 6.78
N ARG A 71 -2.32 -0.17 7.83
CA ARG A 71 -3.02 -1.47 7.85
C ARG A 71 -4.53 -1.30 7.71
N PHE A 72 -5.12 -0.28 8.35
CA PHE A 72 -6.52 0.08 8.16
C PHE A 72 -6.80 0.59 6.75
N LEU A 73 -5.89 1.34 6.13
CA LEU A 73 -6.03 1.79 4.74
C LEU A 73 -5.94 0.62 3.74
N LEU A 74 -5.15 -0.40 4.08
CA LEU A 74 -5.02 -1.68 3.37
C LEU A 74 -6.15 -2.67 3.70
N LEU A 75 -7.10 -2.35 4.58
CA LEU A 75 -8.16 -3.26 5.04
C LEU A 75 -9.41 -3.27 4.15
N PRO A 76 -9.93 -2.11 3.66
CA PRO A 76 -10.95 -2.07 2.62
C PRO A 76 -10.54 -2.87 1.37
N TRP A 77 -9.22 -2.95 1.13
CA TRP A 77 -8.62 -3.73 0.07
C TRP A 77 -8.84 -5.25 0.21
N PHE A 78 -8.78 -5.79 1.43
CA PHE A 78 -9.06 -7.21 1.69
C PHE A 78 -10.54 -7.58 1.49
N TRP A 79 -11.46 -6.62 1.57
CA TRP A 79 -12.90 -6.83 1.42
C TRP A 79 -13.40 -6.68 -0.03
N MET A 80 -12.60 -6.08 -0.91
CA MET A 80 -12.91 -5.98 -2.35
C MET A 80 -12.47 -7.20 -3.17
N MET A 81 -11.71 -8.15 -2.57
CA MET A 81 -11.52 -9.51 -3.08
C MET A 81 -12.56 -10.45 -2.50
#